data_AF-A0A2V8MHS9-F1
#
_entry.id   AF-A0A2V8MHS9-F1
#
_cell.length_a   1.000
_cell.length_b   1.000
_cell.length_c   1.000
_cell.angle_alpha   90.00
_cell.angle_beta   90.00
_cell.angle_gamma   90.00
#
_symmetry.space_group_name_H-M   'P 1'
#
loop_
_entity.id
_entity.type
_entity.pdbx_description
1 polymer ?
#
loop_
_entity_poly.entity_id
_entity_poly.type
_entity_poly.pdbx_seq_one_letter_code
_entity_poly.pdbx_strand_id
1 'polypeptide(L)'
;MFGYSAGASYSHTKNPDFQFIPINNETVAKQILNPVLPDVFFTLYQQGYPIDQLMRIMIERVEAGPVTLVNSPTAGTALSYARFLRACAILREMQRRGYLILEEHTRYESLGAISFDIRENRLNPTSKEFADAGDKGYVLRKEDDHWEIERKRSLPIFVLKKDTPESLIKAKVAAAIKPLTSDTVGAIDRVVDLLNEGIAVQTTVEGFKHAKTQLILRSFDRSMTAVATEQPAFDEFVQHQLAEISIVPPVEKQPILRMMWPNKSIALERPLQTVHYNGKTYEITDPVTSPLENAARWNRDVFRLLVALNSQVTVDISKFQRQVLELLPTQ
;
A
#
# COMPACT_ATOMS: atom_id res chain seq x y z
N MET A 1 -32.96 59.45 12.13
CA MET A 1 -33.56 58.20 11.63
C MET A 1 -32.51 57.53 10.74
N PHE A 2 -31.68 56.67 11.33
CA PHE A 2 -30.60 55.94 10.64
C PHE A 2 -30.76 54.47 11.01
N GLY A 3 -31.07 53.65 10.01
CA GLY A 3 -31.36 52.22 10.16
C GLY A 3 -30.08 51.39 10.18
N TYR A 4 -29.96 50.55 11.21
CA TYR A 4 -28.95 49.50 11.32
C TYR A 4 -29.27 48.36 10.32
N SER A 5 -28.34 48.05 9.43
CA SER A 5 -28.34 46.80 8.65
C SER A 5 -27.61 45.71 9.44
N ALA A 6 -28.37 44.75 9.96
CA ALA A 6 -27.82 43.51 10.51
C ALA A 6 -27.49 42.54 9.36
N GLY A 7 -26.20 42.27 9.14
CA GLY A 7 -25.75 41.22 8.23
C GLY A 7 -25.91 39.86 8.90
N ALA A 8 -26.84 39.04 8.40
CA ALA A 8 -26.96 37.65 8.79
C ALA A 8 -25.82 36.84 8.15
N SER A 9 -24.92 36.30 8.97
CA SER A 9 -23.93 35.32 8.52
C SER A 9 -24.62 33.97 8.27
N TYR A 10 -24.72 33.55 7.02
CA TYR A 10 -25.12 32.18 6.69
C TYR A 10 -23.94 31.23 6.98
N SER A 11 -23.98 30.49 8.09
CA SER A 11 -23.11 29.33 8.28
C SER A 11 -23.71 28.16 7.52
N HIS A 12 -23.12 27.80 6.38
CA HIS A 12 -23.51 26.61 5.64
C HIS A 12 -22.87 25.38 6.31
N THR A 13 -23.50 24.86 7.36
CA THR A 13 -23.16 23.53 7.90
C THR A 13 -23.64 22.48 6.90
N LYS A 14 -22.76 22.09 5.96
CA LYS A 14 -22.94 20.83 5.24
C LYS A 14 -22.78 19.71 6.27
N ASN A 15 -23.90 19.23 6.81
CA ASN A 15 -23.90 17.92 7.44
C ASN A 15 -23.54 16.92 6.33
N PRO A 16 -22.43 16.18 6.44
CA PRO A 16 -22.16 15.10 5.51
C PRO A 16 -23.31 14.11 5.63
N ASP A 17 -23.98 13.85 4.51
CA ASP A 17 -25.01 12.83 4.45
C ASP A 17 -24.30 11.48 4.51
N PHE A 18 -24.27 10.87 5.69
CA PHE A 18 -23.73 9.54 5.88
C PHE A 18 -24.74 8.54 5.33
N GLN A 19 -24.64 8.25 4.03
CA GLN A 19 -25.36 7.13 3.46
C GLN A 19 -24.69 5.85 3.96
N PHE A 20 -25.23 5.27 5.02
CA PHE A 20 -24.89 3.93 5.45
C PHE A 20 -25.35 2.95 4.36
N ILE A 21 -24.45 2.57 3.47
CA ILE A 21 -24.67 1.41 2.60
C ILE A 21 -24.75 0.21 3.56
N PRO A 22 -25.89 -0.51 3.63
CA PRO A 22 -26.00 -1.64 4.53
C PRO A 22 -24.90 -2.67 4.22
N ILE A 23 -24.03 -2.93 5.20
CA ILE A 23 -22.97 -3.95 5.13
C ILE A 23 -23.61 -5.34 5.35
N ASN A 24 -24.71 -5.62 4.65
CA ASN A 24 -25.34 -6.94 4.61
C ASN A 24 -24.99 -7.69 3.31
N ASN A 25 -24.01 -7.19 2.56
CA ASN A 25 -23.62 -7.77 1.30
C ASN A 25 -22.33 -8.59 1.50
N GLU A 26 -22.45 -9.90 1.36
CA GLU A 26 -21.33 -10.88 1.43
C GLU A 26 -20.12 -10.43 0.59
N THR A 27 -20.37 -9.69 -0.49
CA THR A 27 -19.37 -9.06 -1.36
C THR A 27 -18.46 -8.08 -0.63
N VAL A 28 -19.02 -7.20 0.23
CA VAL A 28 -18.24 -6.19 0.97
C VAL A 28 -17.45 -6.86 2.10
N ALA A 29 -18.04 -7.84 2.79
CA ALA A 29 -17.33 -8.63 3.79
C ALA A 29 -16.14 -9.38 3.17
N LYS A 30 -16.31 -9.98 1.99
CA LYS A 30 -15.22 -10.61 1.23
C LYS A 30 -14.14 -9.62 0.82
N GLN A 31 -14.49 -8.41 0.39
CA GLN A 31 -13.51 -7.37 0.03
C GLN A 31 -12.68 -6.89 1.22
N ILE A 32 -13.28 -6.80 2.41
CA ILE A 32 -12.58 -6.41 3.64
C ILE A 32 -11.62 -7.51 4.12
N LEU A 33 -12.04 -8.78 4.00
CA LEU A 33 -11.32 -9.93 4.55
C LEU A 33 -10.26 -10.50 3.60
N ASN A 34 -10.46 -10.39 2.29
CA ASN A 34 -9.48 -10.85 1.30
C ASN A 34 -8.24 -9.94 1.31
N PRO A 35 -7.05 -10.48 0.97
CA PRO A 35 -5.88 -9.67 0.71
C PRO A 35 -6.19 -8.52 -0.24
N VAL A 36 -5.66 -7.33 0.05
CA VAL A 36 -5.78 -6.19 -0.86
C VAL A 36 -5.18 -6.59 -2.21
N LEU A 37 -5.85 -6.25 -3.31
CA LEU A 37 -5.37 -6.59 -4.65
C LEU A 37 -4.08 -5.82 -4.97
N PRO A 38 -3.13 -6.40 -5.72
CA PRO A 38 -1.91 -5.70 -6.14
C PRO A 38 -2.20 -4.40 -6.92
N ASP A 39 -3.31 -4.35 -7.65
CA ASP A 39 -3.79 -3.16 -8.38
C ASP A 39 -3.99 -1.94 -7.48
N VAL A 40 -4.47 -2.17 -6.25
CA VAL A 40 -4.67 -1.10 -5.25
C VAL A 40 -3.32 -0.54 -4.82
N PHE A 41 -2.35 -1.43 -4.53
CA PHE A 41 -1.00 -1.02 -4.15
C PHE A 41 -0.33 -0.23 -5.29
N PHE A 42 -0.44 -0.72 -6.52
CA PHE A 42 0.07 -0.04 -7.72
C PHE A 42 -0.54 1.35 -7.90
N THR A 43 -1.87 1.45 -7.79
CA THR A 43 -2.60 2.72 -7.92
C THR A 43 -2.16 3.72 -6.86
N LEU A 44 -2.07 3.31 -5.60
CA LEU A 44 -1.60 4.18 -4.52
C LEU A 44 -0.14 4.62 -4.74
N TYR A 45 0.72 3.72 -5.20
CA TYR A 45 2.09 4.10 -5.54
C TYR A 45 2.13 5.15 -6.67
N GLN A 46 1.34 4.99 -7.73
CA GLN A 46 1.24 5.95 -8.84
C GLN A 46 0.67 7.31 -8.40
N GLN A 47 -0.20 7.33 -7.40
CA GLN A 47 -0.73 8.56 -6.79
C GLN A 47 0.34 9.32 -5.98
N GLY A 48 1.55 8.79 -5.86
CA GLY A 48 2.68 9.44 -5.20
C GLY A 48 2.80 9.12 -3.71
N TYR A 49 2.09 8.11 -3.21
CA TYR A 49 2.24 7.70 -1.81
C TYR A 49 3.67 7.18 -1.54
N PRO A 50 4.25 7.52 -0.37
CA PRO A 50 5.56 7.01 0.04
C PRO A 50 5.61 5.49 0.13
N ILE A 51 6.65 4.87 -0.47
CA ILE A 51 6.79 3.40 -0.47
C ILE A 51 6.99 2.80 0.91
N ASP A 52 7.71 3.49 1.79
CA ASP A 52 7.84 3.14 3.21
C ASP A 52 6.47 3.04 3.88
N GLN A 53 5.60 4.04 3.69
CA GLN A 53 4.26 4.02 4.27
C GLN A 53 3.38 2.93 3.66
N LEU A 54 3.41 2.77 2.33
CA LEU A 54 2.69 1.69 1.65
C LEU A 54 3.13 0.32 2.17
N MET A 55 4.44 0.09 2.31
CA MET A 55 4.97 -1.14 2.86
C MET A 55 4.53 -1.34 4.31
N ARG A 56 4.67 -0.32 5.15
CA ARG A 56 4.33 -0.42 6.57
C ARG A 56 2.86 -0.70 6.81
N ILE A 57 1.95 -0.21 5.96
CA ILE A 57 0.51 -0.41 6.10
C ILE A 57 0.03 -1.66 5.37
N MET A 58 0.44 -1.86 4.12
CA MET A 58 -0.16 -2.86 3.24
C MET A 58 0.61 -4.17 3.18
N ILE A 59 1.91 -4.19 3.49
CA ILE A 59 2.72 -5.42 3.39
C ILE A 59 2.74 -6.14 4.74
N GLU A 60 2.38 -7.42 4.72
CA GLU A 60 2.42 -8.31 5.87
C GLU A 60 3.84 -8.81 6.12
N ARG A 61 4.51 -9.24 5.04
CA ARG A 61 5.87 -9.77 5.06
C ARG A 61 6.52 -9.70 3.70
N VAL A 62 7.85 -9.78 3.69
CA VAL A 62 8.69 -9.92 2.51
C VAL A 62 9.28 -11.32 2.50
N GLU A 63 9.15 -12.03 1.38
CA GLU A 63 9.73 -13.35 1.17
C GLU A 63 10.82 -13.25 0.10
N ALA A 64 12.07 -13.55 0.45
CA ALA A 64 13.24 -13.50 -0.43
C ALA A 64 14.07 -14.78 -0.26
N GLY A 65 13.72 -15.82 -1.04
CA GLY A 65 14.33 -17.15 -0.89
C GLY A 65 14.10 -17.73 0.52
N PRO A 66 15.15 -18.08 1.28
CA PRO A 66 15.01 -18.60 2.65
C PRO A 66 14.76 -17.51 3.71
N VAL A 67 14.79 -16.23 3.32
CA VAL A 67 14.64 -15.10 4.24
C VAL A 67 13.22 -14.58 4.19
N THR A 68 12.57 -14.55 5.36
CA THR A 68 11.28 -13.89 5.54
C THR A 68 11.42 -12.74 6.51
N LEU A 69 11.01 -11.55 6.09
CA LEU A 69 10.94 -10.35 6.94
C LEU A 69 9.47 -10.05 7.25
N VAL A 70 9.08 -10.18 8.50
CA VAL A 70 7.71 -9.91 8.95
C VAL A 70 7.56 -8.45 9.38
N ASN A 71 6.52 -7.79 8.88
CA ASN A 71 6.15 -6.44 9.27
C ASN A 71 5.29 -6.49 10.55
N SER A 72 5.88 -6.91 11.65
CA SER A 72 5.24 -6.90 12.96
C SER A 72 6.31 -6.91 14.05
N PRO A 73 6.21 -6.04 15.07
CA PRO A 73 7.09 -6.14 16.22
C PRO A 73 6.88 -7.42 17.05
N THR A 74 5.69 -8.05 16.95
CA THR A 74 5.28 -9.19 17.78
C THR A 74 5.19 -10.51 17.02
N ALA A 75 4.94 -10.48 15.71
CA ALA A 75 4.93 -11.67 14.87
C ALA A 75 6.30 -11.81 14.16
N GLY A 76 7.13 -12.76 14.61
CA GLY A 76 8.47 -13.01 14.06
C GLY A 76 9.60 -12.67 15.04
N THR A 77 10.79 -12.41 14.51
CA THR A 77 11.95 -12.00 15.32
C THR A 77 12.12 -10.48 15.30
N ALA A 78 12.61 -9.90 16.40
CA ALA A 78 12.93 -8.47 16.49
C ALA A 78 13.87 -8.03 15.35
N LEU A 79 14.84 -8.88 14.99
CA LEU A 79 15.77 -8.63 13.89
C LEU A 79 15.08 -8.64 12.52
N SER A 80 14.11 -9.53 12.32
CA SER A 80 13.28 -9.56 11.09
C SER A 80 12.53 -8.24 10.92
N TYR A 81 11.88 -7.76 11.99
CA TYR A 81 11.15 -6.50 11.97
C TYR A 81 12.08 -5.28 11.75
N ALA A 82 13.23 -5.25 12.42
CA ALA A 82 14.23 -4.20 12.21
C ALA A 82 14.76 -4.17 10.77
N ARG A 83 15.01 -5.34 10.17
CA ARG A 83 15.41 -5.46 8.76
C ARG A 83 14.30 -5.02 7.81
N PHE A 84 13.05 -5.32 8.13
CA PHE A 84 11.89 -4.84 7.37
C PHE A 84 11.83 -3.30 7.37
N LEU A 85 11.92 -2.66 8.54
CA LEU A 85 11.95 -1.19 8.66
C LEU A 85 13.14 -0.60 7.90
N ARG A 86 14.33 -1.19 8.00
CA ARG A 86 15.48 -0.74 7.23
C ARG A 86 15.26 -0.85 5.71
N ALA A 87 14.63 -1.93 5.24
CA ALA A 87 14.29 -2.06 3.82
C ALA A 87 13.31 -0.97 3.37
N CYS A 88 12.33 -0.59 4.19
CA CYS A 88 11.41 0.52 3.93
C CYS A 88 12.18 1.83 3.71
N ALA A 89 13.11 2.17 4.62
CA ALA A 89 13.95 3.35 4.48
C ALA A 89 14.82 3.34 3.21
N ILE A 90 15.39 2.19 2.86
CA ILE A 90 16.20 2.04 1.62
C ILE A 90 15.35 2.30 0.40
N LEU A 91 14.18 1.65 0.30
CA LEU A 91 13.27 1.82 -0.83
C LEU A 91 12.71 3.24 -0.90
N ARG A 92 12.47 3.89 0.25
CA ARG A 92 12.06 5.29 0.32
C ARG A 92 13.12 6.22 -0.27
N GLU A 93 14.39 6.02 0.06
CA GLU A 93 15.47 6.81 -0.53
C GLU A 93 15.62 6.55 -2.04
N MET A 94 15.42 5.31 -2.49
CA MET A 94 15.40 4.99 -3.92
C MET A 94 14.22 5.66 -4.64
N GLN A 95 13.03 5.68 -4.04
CA GLN A 95 11.85 6.37 -4.57
C GLN A 95 12.10 7.88 -4.67
N ARG A 96 12.56 8.52 -3.59
CA ARG A 96 12.82 9.97 -3.56
C ARG A 96 13.83 10.43 -4.61
N ARG A 97 14.77 9.56 -4.97
CA ARG A 97 15.83 9.82 -5.95
C ARG A 97 15.45 9.42 -7.37
N GLY A 98 14.27 8.82 -7.56
CA GLY A 98 13.80 8.35 -8.86
C GLY A 98 14.51 7.09 -9.37
N TYR A 99 15.13 6.29 -8.50
CA TYR A 99 15.80 5.04 -8.88
C TYR A 99 14.88 3.82 -8.82
N LEU A 100 13.77 3.92 -8.09
CA LEU A 100 12.77 2.86 -7.96
C LEU A 100 11.68 3.04 -9.01
N ILE A 101 11.50 2.05 -9.88
CA ILE A 101 10.45 2.02 -10.90
C ILE A 101 9.48 0.89 -10.56
N LEU A 102 8.18 1.13 -10.71
CA LEU A 102 7.15 0.11 -10.58
C LEU A 102 6.58 -0.21 -11.97
N GLU A 103 6.94 -1.37 -12.50
CA GLU A 103 6.44 -1.86 -13.78
C GLU A 103 5.14 -2.65 -13.58
N GLU A 104 4.17 -2.46 -14.47
CA GLU A 104 2.94 -3.25 -14.51
C GLU A 104 3.15 -4.46 -15.43
N HIS A 105 3.25 -5.65 -14.86
CA HIS A 105 3.22 -6.89 -15.64
C HIS A 105 1.80 -7.46 -15.63
N THR A 106 1.40 -8.12 -16.71
CA THR A 106 0.11 -8.80 -16.76
C THR A 106 0.28 -10.26 -16.38
N ARG A 107 -0.62 -10.76 -15.53
CA ARG A 107 -0.76 -12.17 -15.20
C ARG A 107 -2.19 -12.65 -15.48
N TYR A 108 -2.31 -13.92 -15.82
CA TYR A 108 -3.57 -14.60 -16.00
C TYR A 108 -3.73 -15.64 -14.89
N GLU A 109 -4.81 -15.52 -14.12
CA GLU A 109 -5.22 -16.44 -13.05
C GLU A 109 -6.29 -17.37 -13.63
N SER A 110 -5.99 -18.66 -13.83
CA SER A 110 -7.01 -19.61 -14.30
C SER A 110 -8.04 -19.85 -13.19
N LEU A 111 -9.32 -19.69 -13.53
CA LEU A 111 -10.44 -19.95 -12.63
C LEU A 111 -11.06 -21.33 -12.89
N GLY A 112 -10.55 -22.05 -13.90
CA GLY A 112 -10.95 -23.40 -14.25
C GLY A 112 -11.52 -23.56 -15.65
N ALA A 113 -11.78 -24.82 -15.99
CA ALA A 113 -12.39 -25.21 -17.25
C ALA A 113 -13.87 -24.78 -17.31
N ILE A 114 -14.27 -24.31 -18.48
CA ILE A 114 -15.65 -23.98 -18.81
C ILE A 114 -16.12 -24.85 -19.98
N SER A 115 -17.40 -25.21 -19.94
CA SER A 115 -18.06 -25.96 -21.00
C SER A 115 -19.26 -25.17 -21.51
N PHE A 116 -19.46 -25.18 -22.81
CA PHE A 116 -20.58 -24.52 -23.47
C PHE A 116 -21.70 -25.53 -23.75
N ASP A 117 -22.93 -25.04 -23.92
CA ASP A 117 -24.14 -25.88 -23.88
C ASP A 117 -24.09 -27.05 -24.89
N ILE A 118 -24.21 -28.26 -24.33
CA ILE A 118 -24.10 -29.54 -25.02
C ILE A 118 -25.35 -29.81 -25.85
N ARG A 119 -26.50 -29.18 -25.53
CA ARG A 119 -27.76 -29.36 -26.27
C ARG A 119 -27.68 -28.92 -27.74
N GLU A 120 -26.75 -28.03 -28.05
CA GLU A 120 -26.49 -27.55 -29.42
C GLU A 120 -25.19 -28.11 -30.03
N ASN A 121 -24.56 -29.11 -29.38
CA ASN A 121 -23.27 -29.67 -29.77
C ASN A 121 -22.17 -28.59 -29.92
N ARG A 122 -22.26 -27.52 -29.11
CA ARG A 122 -21.43 -26.32 -29.25
C ARG A 122 -20.18 -26.42 -28.38
N LEU A 123 -19.03 -26.56 -29.03
CA LEU A 123 -17.72 -26.70 -28.37
C LEU A 123 -16.93 -25.38 -28.25
N ASN A 124 -17.42 -24.29 -28.86
CA ASN A 124 -16.71 -23.01 -28.91
C ASN A 124 -17.54 -21.84 -28.38
N PRO A 125 -16.91 -20.85 -27.71
CA PRO A 125 -17.54 -19.61 -27.31
C PRO A 125 -17.95 -18.77 -28.51
N THR A 126 -19.04 -18.03 -28.35
CA THR A 126 -19.54 -17.01 -29.28
C THR A 126 -18.81 -15.68 -29.09
N SER A 127 -18.84 -14.81 -30.10
CA SER A 127 -18.31 -13.44 -29.98
C SER A 127 -18.94 -12.65 -28.82
N LYS A 128 -20.21 -12.93 -28.50
CA LYS A 128 -20.90 -12.34 -27.34
C LYS A 128 -20.29 -12.82 -26.03
N GLU A 129 -19.97 -14.11 -25.90
CA GLU A 129 -19.34 -14.64 -24.68
C GLU A 129 -17.91 -14.12 -24.49
N PHE A 130 -17.15 -13.88 -25.58
CA PHE A 130 -15.87 -13.17 -25.50
C PHE A 130 -16.04 -11.71 -25.02
N ALA A 131 -17.04 -11.00 -25.54
CA ALA A 131 -17.33 -9.63 -25.13
C ALA A 131 -17.79 -9.58 -23.65
N ASP A 132 -18.74 -10.43 -23.27
CA ASP A 132 -19.26 -10.52 -21.89
C ASP A 132 -18.17 -10.93 -20.88
N ALA A 133 -17.23 -11.79 -21.28
CA ALA A 133 -16.07 -12.15 -20.47
C ALA A 133 -15.12 -10.93 -20.32
N GLY A 134 -14.81 -10.26 -21.43
CA GLY A 134 -13.97 -9.06 -21.45
C GLY A 134 -14.54 -7.93 -20.59
N ASP A 135 -15.83 -7.64 -20.70
CA ASP A 135 -16.55 -6.63 -19.91
C ASP A 135 -16.50 -6.91 -18.40
N LYS A 136 -16.31 -8.18 -18.02
CA LYS A 136 -16.18 -8.62 -16.63
C LYS A 136 -14.73 -8.84 -16.19
N GLY A 137 -13.75 -8.47 -17.03
CA GLY A 137 -12.32 -8.60 -16.74
C GLY A 137 -11.76 -10.02 -16.84
N TYR A 138 -12.45 -10.89 -17.57
CA TYR A 138 -12.02 -12.26 -17.85
C TYR A 138 -11.54 -12.43 -19.29
N VAL A 139 -10.74 -13.46 -19.52
CA VAL A 139 -10.25 -13.87 -20.82
C VAL A 139 -10.58 -15.36 -21.00
N LEU A 140 -11.13 -15.70 -22.16
CA LEU A 140 -11.37 -17.09 -22.53
C LEU A 140 -10.15 -17.59 -23.30
N ARG A 141 -9.50 -18.65 -22.80
CA ARG A 141 -8.34 -19.26 -23.45
C ARG A 141 -8.66 -20.70 -23.83
N LYS A 142 -8.25 -21.13 -25.02
CA LYS A 142 -8.37 -22.52 -25.43
C LYS A 142 -7.11 -23.26 -25.02
N GLU A 143 -7.26 -24.31 -24.22
CA GLU A 143 -6.21 -25.24 -23.82
C GLU A 143 -6.57 -26.61 -24.38
N ASP A 144 -5.73 -27.16 -25.26
CA ASP A 144 -5.91 -28.45 -25.92
C ASP A 144 -7.37 -28.72 -26.38
N ASP A 145 -8.16 -29.40 -25.54
CA ASP A 145 -9.52 -29.86 -25.80
C ASP A 145 -10.62 -29.14 -25.01
N HIS A 146 -10.28 -28.17 -24.15
CA HIS A 146 -11.24 -27.41 -23.36
C HIS A 146 -10.99 -25.90 -23.41
N TRP A 147 -12.00 -25.15 -22.98
CA TRP A 147 -11.86 -23.71 -22.77
C TRP A 147 -11.65 -23.45 -21.29
N GLU A 148 -10.76 -22.54 -20.96
CA GLU A 148 -10.57 -22.02 -19.62
C GLU A 148 -11.01 -20.57 -19.54
N ILE A 149 -11.54 -20.19 -18.40
CA ILE A 149 -11.76 -18.78 -18.05
C ILE A 149 -10.63 -18.33 -17.14
N GLU A 150 -9.88 -17.35 -17.60
CA GLU A 150 -8.80 -16.73 -16.86
C GLU A 150 -9.21 -15.32 -16.43
N ARG A 151 -8.71 -14.87 -15.28
CA ARG A 151 -8.84 -13.49 -14.84
C ARG A 151 -7.54 -12.75 -15.08
N LYS A 152 -7.61 -11.61 -15.77
CA LYS A 152 -6.45 -10.73 -15.91
C LYS A 152 -6.17 -10.04 -14.57
N ARG A 153 -4.94 -10.17 -14.08
CA ARG A 153 -4.43 -9.54 -12.86
C ARG A 153 -3.20 -8.72 -13.18
N SER A 154 -3.04 -7.56 -12.53
CA SER A 154 -1.75 -6.88 -12.57
C SER A 154 -0.80 -7.53 -11.57
N LEU A 155 0.45 -7.64 -11.99
CA LEU A 155 1.57 -8.06 -11.20
C LEU A 155 2.55 -6.88 -11.15
N PRO A 156 2.43 -5.99 -10.16
CA PRO A 156 3.36 -4.89 -10.00
C PRO A 156 4.73 -5.42 -9.62
N ILE A 157 5.78 -5.03 -10.34
CA ILE A 157 7.16 -5.43 -10.08
C ILE A 157 8.03 -4.19 -9.91
N PHE A 158 8.66 -4.05 -8.75
CA PHE A 158 9.67 -3.04 -8.53
C PHE A 158 11.00 -3.45 -9.17
N VAL A 159 11.58 -2.53 -9.93
CA VAL A 159 12.88 -2.68 -10.57
C VAL A 159 13.73 -1.43 -10.40
N LEU A 160 15.04 -1.57 -10.61
CA LEU A 160 15.93 -0.41 -10.70
C LEU A 160 15.79 0.31 -12.05
N LYS A 161 15.95 1.63 -12.00
CA LYS A 161 16.05 2.45 -13.19
C LYS A 161 17.30 2.07 -14.00
N LYS A 162 17.09 1.60 -15.24
CA LYS A 162 18.13 0.98 -16.09
C LYS A 162 19.24 1.92 -16.57
N ASP A 163 19.03 3.23 -16.55
CA ASP A 163 19.96 4.23 -17.09
C ASP A 163 20.98 4.74 -16.07
N THR A 164 20.90 4.30 -14.81
CA THR A 164 21.71 4.81 -13.73
C THR A 164 22.68 3.73 -13.23
N PRO A 165 24.00 3.97 -13.20
CA PRO A 165 24.97 3.00 -12.70
C PRO A 165 24.68 2.60 -11.25
N GLU A 166 24.70 1.29 -10.96
CA GLU A 166 24.41 0.78 -9.61
C GLU A 166 25.36 1.34 -8.54
N SER A 167 26.64 1.52 -8.86
CA SER A 167 27.63 2.11 -7.95
C SER A 167 27.22 3.52 -7.51
N LEU A 168 26.64 4.31 -8.42
CA LEU A 168 26.11 5.63 -8.10
C LEU A 168 24.85 5.54 -7.24
N ILE A 169 23.94 4.62 -7.54
CA ILE A 169 22.73 4.38 -6.74
C ILE A 169 23.12 4.03 -5.31
N LYS A 170 23.97 3.01 -5.13
CA LYS A 170 24.47 2.54 -3.84
C LYS A 170 25.12 3.68 -3.05
N ALA A 171 26.00 4.46 -3.68
CA ALA A 171 26.67 5.59 -3.03
C ALA A 171 25.69 6.68 -2.59
N LYS A 172 24.73 7.05 -3.44
CA LYS A 172 23.73 8.11 -3.13
C LYS A 172 22.76 7.69 -2.03
N VAL A 173 22.34 6.43 -2.02
CA VAL A 173 21.48 5.86 -0.97
C VAL A 173 22.26 5.74 0.35
N ALA A 174 23.49 5.23 0.32
CA ALA A 174 24.35 5.12 1.50
C ALA A 174 24.67 6.48 2.15
N ALA A 175 24.79 7.54 1.34
CA ALA A 175 24.99 8.89 1.85
C ALA A 175 23.78 9.40 2.66
N ALA A 176 22.57 8.97 2.31
CA ALA A 176 21.32 9.43 2.91
C ALA A 176 20.89 8.61 4.13
N ILE A 177 21.23 7.33 4.16
CA ILE A 177 20.81 6.42 5.22
C ILE A 177 21.81 6.45 6.37
N LYS A 178 21.29 6.67 7.58
CA LYS A 178 22.04 6.62 8.83
C LYS A 178 21.34 5.63 9.79
N PRO A 179 22.09 4.91 10.64
CA PRO A 179 23.55 4.88 10.70
C PRO A 179 24.17 4.10 9.53
N LEU A 180 25.31 4.57 9.04
CA LEU A 180 26.04 3.90 7.98
C LEU A 180 27.02 2.90 8.61
N THR A 181 26.57 1.66 8.77
CA THR A 181 27.38 0.53 9.24
C THR A 181 27.68 -0.43 8.08
N SER A 182 28.60 -1.38 8.27
CA SER A 182 28.84 -2.44 7.29
C SER A 182 27.57 -3.25 6.98
N ASP A 183 26.73 -3.48 7.98
CA ASP A 183 25.44 -4.16 7.78
C ASP A 183 24.45 -3.30 6.99
N THR A 184 24.44 -1.97 7.16
CA THR A 184 23.64 -1.05 6.34
C THR A 184 24.13 -1.06 4.88
N VAL A 185 25.43 -1.03 4.63
CA VAL A 185 25.99 -1.12 3.27
C VAL A 185 25.59 -2.44 2.62
N GLY A 186 25.79 -3.57 3.32
CA GLY A 186 25.39 -4.88 2.81
C GLY A 186 23.87 -5.04 2.66
N ALA A 187 23.05 -4.25 3.36
CA ALA A 187 21.60 -4.21 3.13
C ALA A 187 21.24 -3.43 1.87
N ILE A 188 21.94 -2.33 1.58
CA ILE A 188 21.76 -1.57 0.34
C ILE A 188 22.16 -2.43 -0.86
N ASP A 189 23.30 -3.14 -0.78
CA ASP A 189 23.72 -4.08 -1.82
C ASP A 189 22.65 -5.13 -2.10
N ARG A 190 22.14 -5.78 -1.05
CA ARG A 190 21.06 -6.77 -1.17
C ARG A 190 19.81 -6.19 -1.81
N VAL A 191 19.35 -5.00 -1.40
CA VAL A 191 18.15 -4.39 -2.01
C VAL A 191 18.37 -4.08 -3.50
N VAL A 192 19.57 -3.62 -3.88
CA VAL A 192 19.92 -3.41 -5.28
C VAL A 192 19.88 -4.72 -6.07
N ASP A 193 20.49 -5.78 -5.54
CA ASP A 193 20.49 -7.10 -6.18
C ASP A 193 19.05 -7.63 -6.35
N LEU A 194 18.21 -7.50 -5.31
CA LEU A 194 16.81 -7.92 -5.37
C LEU A 194 15.98 -7.12 -6.39
N LEU A 195 16.23 -5.82 -6.53
CA LEU A 195 15.54 -4.98 -7.52
C LEU A 195 16.00 -5.25 -8.95
N ASN A 196 17.24 -5.69 -9.16
CA ASN A 196 17.70 -6.18 -10.47
C ASN A 196 16.98 -7.48 -10.87
N GLU A 197 16.69 -8.34 -9.89
CA GLU A 197 15.90 -9.57 -10.10
C GLU A 197 14.38 -9.31 -10.16
N GLY A 198 13.94 -8.12 -9.74
CA GLY A 198 12.54 -7.75 -9.59
C GLY A 198 11.97 -8.13 -8.22
N ILE A 199 11.25 -7.19 -7.60
CA ILE A 199 10.50 -7.41 -6.37
C ILE A 199 8.99 -7.34 -6.70
N ALA A 200 8.30 -8.48 -6.68
CA ALA A 200 6.89 -8.54 -7.03
C ALA A 200 5.98 -8.21 -5.85
N VAL A 201 4.89 -7.48 -6.09
CA VAL A 201 3.81 -7.25 -5.13
C VAL A 201 2.72 -8.29 -5.36
N GLN A 202 2.40 -9.09 -4.34
CA GLN A 202 1.54 -10.27 -4.47
C GLN A 202 0.60 -10.45 -3.28
N THR A 203 -0.43 -11.27 -3.46
CA THR A 203 -1.27 -11.78 -2.38
C THR A 203 -0.78 -13.17 -1.95
N THR A 204 -1.13 -13.61 -0.73
CA THR A 204 -0.73 -14.92 -0.17
C THR A 204 -1.24 -16.15 -0.94
N VAL A 205 -2.06 -15.98 -1.98
CA VAL A 205 -2.95 -17.04 -2.47
C VAL A 205 -2.30 -17.95 -3.53
N GLU A 206 -1.16 -17.63 -4.15
CA GLU A 206 -0.76 -18.35 -5.36
C GLU A 206 0.73 -18.71 -5.51
N GLY A 207 0.96 -19.97 -5.86
CA GLY A 207 2.27 -20.66 -5.92
C GLY A 207 3.11 -20.43 -7.18
N PHE A 208 3.17 -19.21 -7.73
CA PHE A 208 4.04 -18.92 -8.89
C PHE A 208 5.09 -17.83 -8.59
N LYS A 209 6.36 -18.26 -8.53
CA LYS A 209 7.54 -17.42 -8.28
C LYS A 209 8.04 -16.75 -9.57
N HIS A 210 7.36 -15.70 -10.04
CA HIS A 210 7.89 -14.88 -11.15
C HIS A 210 9.06 -13.99 -10.71
N ALA A 211 9.08 -13.58 -9.44
CA ALA A 211 10.19 -12.90 -8.81
C ALA A 211 10.74 -13.77 -7.67
N LYS A 212 12.06 -13.72 -7.46
CA LYS A 212 12.70 -14.36 -6.29
C LYS A 212 12.30 -13.69 -4.97
N THR A 213 11.86 -12.43 -5.05
CA THR A 213 11.38 -11.65 -3.90
C THR A 213 9.92 -11.24 -4.07
N GLN A 214 9.14 -11.43 -3.01
CA GLN A 214 7.71 -11.15 -2.98
C GLN A 214 7.35 -10.27 -1.78
N LEU A 215 6.58 -9.22 -2.04
CA LEU A 215 5.93 -8.38 -1.04
C LEU A 215 4.50 -8.89 -0.87
N ILE A 216 4.24 -9.54 0.27
CA ILE A 216 2.95 -10.18 0.53
C ILE A 216 1.99 -9.16 1.15
N LEU A 217 0.88 -8.90 0.47
CA LEU A 217 -0.14 -7.94 0.90
C LEU A 217 -1.00 -8.48 2.04
N ARG A 218 -1.33 -7.59 2.98
CA ARG A 218 -2.37 -7.76 4.00
C ARG A 218 -3.75 -7.64 3.37
N SER A 219 -4.76 -8.19 4.05
CA SER A 219 -6.14 -7.75 3.82
C SER A 219 -6.36 -6.32 4.34
N PHE A 220 -7.47 -5.71 3.95
CA PHE A 220 -7.82 -4.38 4.45
C PHE A 220 -7.98 -4.40 5.97
N ASP A 221 -8.71 -5.38 6.51
CA ASP A 221 -8.87 -5.58 7.94
C ASP A 221 -7.53 -5.75 8.68
N ARG A 222 -6.61 -6.56 8.12
CA ARG A 222 -5.26 -6.72 8.70
C ARG A 222 -4.43 -5.45 8.64
N SER A 223 -4.61 -4.63 7.60
CA SER A 223 -3.94 -3.33 7.49
C SER A 223 -4.43 -2.37 8.58
N MET A 224 -5.74 -2.29 8.78
CA MET A 224 -6.36 -1.49 9.84
C MET A 224 -5.95 -1.98 11.23
N THR A 225 -5.97 -3.30 11.46
CA THR A 225 -5.54 -3.92 12.72
C THR A 225 -4.07 -3.64 13.01
N ALA A 226 -3.19 -3.74 12.01
CA ALA A 226 -1.77 -3.43 12.17
C ALA A 226 -1.58 -1.97 12.59
N VAL A 227 -2.23 -1.02 11.90
CA VAL A 227 -2.14 0.40 12.27
C VAL A 227 -2.65 0.65 13.70
N ALA A 228 -3.78 0.05 14.07
CA ALA A 228 -4.43 0.29 15.35
C ALA A 228 -3.69 -0.34 16.54
N THR A 229 -2.89 -1.39 16.32
CA THR A 229 -2.27 -2.16 17.40
C THR A 229 -0.75 -2.09 17.45
N GLU A 230 -0.10 -1.51 16.43
CA GLU A 230 1.37 -1.54 16.35
C GLU A 230 2.05 -0.63 17.37
N GLN A 231 1.47 0.52 17.75
CA GLN A 231 2.16 1.46 18.64
C GLN A 231 2.68 0.82 19.96
N PRO A 232 1.86 0.16 20.80
CA PRO A 232 2.36 -0.40 22.07
C PRO A 232 3.51 -1.39 21.86
N ALA A 233 3.38 -2.26 20.86
CA ALA A 233 4.39 -3.26 20.52
C ALA A 233 5.67 -2.62 19.95
N PHE A 234 5.53 -1.55 19.17
CA PHE A 234 6.65 -0.77 18.66
C PHE A 234 7.41 -0.08 19.80
N ASP A 235 6.69 0.51 20.76
CA ASP A 235 7.30 1.17 21.91
C ASP A 235 8.08 0.17 22.79
N GLU A 236 7.54 -1.04 23.00
CA GLU A 236 8.25 -2.14 23.66
C GLU A 236 9.51 -2.56 22.88
N PHE A 237 9.39 -2.72 21.56
CA PHE A 237 10.53 -3.02 20.68
C PHE A 237 11.65 -1.98 20.80
N VAL A 238 11.32 -0.68 20.78
CA VAL A 238 12.30 0.40 20.93
C VAL A 238 12.98 0.38 22.30
N GLN A 239 12.25 0.04 23.37
CA GLN A 239 12.78 0.04 24.73
C GLN A 239 13.67 -1.17 25.03
N HIS A 240 13.31 -2.35 24.51
CA HIS A 240 13.92 -3.61 24.92
C HIS A 240 14.86 -4.25 23.87
N GLN A 241 14.78 -3.84 22.59
CA GLN A 241 15.57 -4.43 21.50
C GLN A 241 16.63 -3.44 20.98
N LEU A 242 17.52 -3.00 21.89
CA LEU A 242 18.50 -1.94 21.62
C LEU A 242 19.48 -2.26 20.47
N ALA A 243 19.83 -3.55 20.29
CA ALA A 243 20.71 -3.96 19.21
C ALA A 243 20.00 -3.87 17.85
N GLU A 244 18.76 -4.31 17.76
CA GLU A 244 17.94 -4.31 16.55
C GLU A 244 17.52 -2.89 16.16
N ILE A 245 17.11 -2.05 17.12
CA ILE A 245 16.76 -0.65 16.83
C ILE A 245 17.98 0.16 16.37
N SER A 246 19.20 -0.27 16.69
CA SER A 246 20.42 0.41 16.26
C SER A 246 20.61 0.38 14.74
N ILE A 247 20.10 -0.65 14.04
CA ILE A 247 20.20 -0.76 12.57
C ILE A 247 19.06 -0.06 11.83
N VAL A 248 18.00 0.35 12.53
CA VAL A 248 16.83 1.00 11.94
C VAL A 248 17.14 2.47 11.66
N PRO A 249 16.90 2.99 10.45
CA PRO A 249 17.11 4.41 10.17
C PRO A 249 16.15 5.33 10.94
N PRO A 250 16.57 6.55 11.35
CA PRO A 250 15.74 7.46 12.16
C PRO A 250 14.32 7.72 11.63
N VAL A 251 14.16 7.80 10.31
CA VAL A 251 12.85 8.05 9.67
C VAL A 251 11.83 6.92 9.91
N GLU A 252 12.31 5.72 10.25
CA GLU A 252 11.49 4.55 10.56
C GLU A 252 11.40 4.26 12.06
N LYS A 253 12.01 5.09 12.91
CA LYS A 253 11.97 4.93 14.38
C LYS A 253 10.70 5.51 15.01
N GLN A 254 9.58 5.30 14.35
CA GLN A 254 8.26 5.71 14.80
C GLN A 254 7.24 4.61 14.45
N PRO A 255 6.15 4.45 15.21
CA PRO A 255 5.08 3.54 14.85
C PRO A 255 4.39 4.02 13.56
N ILE A 256 3.62 3.14 12.94
CA ILE A 256 2.77 3.44 11.78
C ILE A 256 1.89 4.65 12.12
N LEU A 257 1.20 4.60 13.25
CA LEU A 257 0.40 5.71 13.75
C LEU A 257 0.69 5.93 15.23
N ARG A 258 1.02 7.17 15.60
CA ARG A 258 1.13 7.57 17.00
C ARG A 258 -0.23 8.03 17.51
N MET A 259 -0.96 7.15 18.18
CA MET A 259 -2.26 7.44 18.79
C MET A 259 -2.13 8.05 20.19
N MET A 260 -1.11 7.64 20.94
CA MET A 260 -0.84 8.15 22.28
C MET A 260 0.53 8.81 22.33
N TRP A 261 0.57 10.11 22.59
CA TRP A 261 1.82 10.83 22.76
C TRP A 261 2.39 10.57 24.17
N PRO A 262 3.67 10.17 24.30
CA PRO A 262 4.24 9.79 25.59
C PRO A 262 4.36 10.96 26.58
N ASN A 263 4.39 12.21 26.08
CA ASN A 263 4.47 13.39 26.90
C ASN A 263 3.29 14.33 26.61
N LYS A 264 2.49 14.65 27.64
CA LYS A 264 1.35 15.58 27.57
C LYS A 264 1.77 17.02 27.21
N SER A 265 3.07 17.31 27.20
CA SER A 265 3.64 18.63 26.95
C SER A 265 4.13 18.82 25.50
N ILE A 266 3.92 17.85 24.61
CA ILE A 266 4.30 17.99 23.20
C ILE A 266 3.37 19.03 22.57
N ALA A 267 3.95 20.10 22.03
CA ALA A 267 3.22 21.05 21.21
C ALA A 267 2.77 20.34 19.92
N LEU A 268 1.48 20.35 19.66
CA LEU A 268 0.88 19.74 18.47
C LEU A 268 0.50 20.82 17.46
N GLU A 269 0.64 20.49 16.20
CA GLU A 269 0.13 21.30 15.09
C GLU A 269 -1.41 21.40 15.16
N ARG A 270 -1.98 22.35 14.41
CA ARG A 270 -3.44 22.46 14.30
C ARG A 270 -4.03 21.15 13.74
N PRO A 271 -4.99 20.49 14.41
CA PRO A 271 -5.58 19.25 13.94
C PRO A 271 -6.14 19.35 12.51
N LEU A 272 -5.91 18.31 11.71
CA LEU A 272 -6.51 18.16 10.38
C LEU A 272 -8.02 17.87 10.51
N GLN A 273 -8.37 17.03 11.48
CA GLN A 273 -9.75 16.66 11.78
C GLN A 273 -9.85 16.27 13.26
N THR A 274 -10.99 16.62 13.86
CA THR A 274 -11.33 16.32 15.25
C THR A 274 -12.65 15.55 15.29
N VAL A 275 -12.70 14.48 16.06
CA VAL A 275 -13.90 13.65 16.27
C VAL A 275 -14.15 13.48 17.75
N HIS A 276 -15.38 13.72 18.18
CA HIS A 276 -15.82 13.42 19.54
C HIS A 276 -16.58 12.09 19.52
N TYR A 277 -16.08 11.09 20.24
CA TYR A 277 -16.70 9.77 20.31
C TYR A 277 -16.56 9.19 21.71
N ASN A 278 -17.69 8.74 22.27
CA ASN A 278 -17.77 8.14 23.60
C ASN A 278 -17.06 8.97 24.71
N GLY A 279 -17.34 10.28 24.74
CA GLY A 279 -16.77 11.20 25.72
C GLY A 279 -15.26 11.48 25.55
N LYS A 280 -14.63 10.97 24.49
CA LYS A 280 -13.22 11.23 24.15
C LYS A 280 -13.13 12.05 22.87
N THR A 281 -12.16 12.95 22.84
CA THR A 281 -11.80 13.72 21.65
C THR A 281 -10.60 13.05 20.99
N TYR A 282 -10.73 12.74 19.71
CA TYR A 282 -9.68 12.20 18.86
C TYR A 282 -9.31 13.26 17.83
N GLU A 283 -8.02 13.48 17.64
CA GLU A 283 -7.50 14.50 16.74
C GLU A 283 -6.41 13.92 15.85
N ILE A 284 -6.48 14.21 14.56
CA ILE A 284 -5.43 13.86 13.61
C ILE A 284 -4.46 15.02 13.55
N THR A 285 -3.33 14.87 14.24
CA THR A 285 -2.29 15.88 14.27
C THR A 285 -0.90 15.26 14.47
N ASP A 286 0.12 16.11 14.31
CA ASP A 286 1.54 15.80 14.43
C ASP A 286 2.20 16.79 15.40
N PRO A 287 3.37 16.47 15.97
CA PRO A 287 4.14 17.39 16.78
C PRO A 287 4.64 18.57 15.96
N VAL A 288 4.67 19.76 16.57
CA VAL A 288 5.33 20.94 16.00
C VAL A 288 6.81 20.62 15.86
N THR A 289 7.25 20.44 14.63
CA THR A 289 8.61 20.07 14.23
C THR A 289 9.03 20.94 13.05
N SER A 290 10.32 20.99 12.73
CA SER A 290 10.76 21.74 11.55
C SER A 290 10.06 21.17 10.30
N PRO A 291 9.53 22.00 9.38
CA PRO A 291 8.93 21.50 8.13
C PRO A 291 9.91 20.68 7.26
N LEU A 292 11.21 20.81 7.51
CA LEU A 292 12.27 20.08 6.84
C LEU A 292 12.51 18.69 7.45
N GLU A 293 11.92 18.38 8.61
CA GLU A 293 11.97 17.05 9.20
C GLU A 293 11.03 16.12 8.43
N ASN A 294 11.57 15.00 7.93
CA ASN A 294 10.81 14.03 7.15
C ASN A 294 9.62 13.41 7.94
N ALA A 295 9.63 13.50 9.27
CA ALA A 295 8.56 12.98 10.14
C ALA A 295 7.46 14.02 10.48
N ALA A 296 7.59 15.27 10.04
CA ALA A 296 6.73 16.37 10.48
C ALA A 296 5.23 16.22 10.15
N ARG A 297 4.88 15.29 9.24
CA ARG A 297 3.50 15.02 8.80
C ARG A 297 3.15 13.54 8.83
N TRP A 298 3.92 12.73 9.56
CA TRP A 298 3.84 11.29 9.49
C TRP A 298 2.43 10.75 9.79
N ASN A 299 1.82 11.15 10.91
CA ASN A 299 0.49 10.67 11.27
C ASN A 299 -0.57 11.15 10.27
N ARG A 300 -0.49 12.40 9.80
CA ARG A 300 -1.41 12.92 8.79
C ARG A 300 -1.32 12.16 7.47
N ASP A 301 -0.10 11.86 7.02
CA ASP A 301 0.13 11.18 5.76
C ASP A 301 -0.30 9.71 5.83
N VAL A 302 -0.04 9.02 6.95
CA VAL A 302 -0.60 7.70 7.23
C VAL A 302 -2.13 7.74 7.25
N PHE A 303 -2.76 8.72 7.92
CA PHE A 303 -4.21 8.83 7.95
C PHE A 303 -4.79 9.04 6.54
N ARG A 304 -4.19 9.90 5.72
CA ARG A 304 -4.59 10.10 4.31
C ARG A 304 -4.48 8.81 3.49
N LEU A 305 -3.39 8.07 3.67
CA LEU A 305 -3.19 6.79 3.01
C LEU A 305 -4.26 5.77 3.44
N LEU A 306 -4.67 5.73 4.71
CA LEU A 306 -5.75 4.85 5.15
C LEU A 306 -7.11 5.23 4.55
N VAL A 307 -7.40 6.52 4.43
CA VAL A 307 -8.60 7.02 3.76
C VAL A 307 -8.60 6.64 2.28
N ALA A 308 -7.46 6.79 1.60
CA ALA A 308 -7.30 6.40 0.21
C ALA A 308 -7.38 4.88 0.03
N LEU A 309 -6.75 4.10 0.91
CA LEU A 309 -6.86 2.64 0.88
C LEU A 309 -8.32 2.19 1.07
N ASN A 310 -9.03 2.79 2.04
CA ASN A 310 -10.44 2.50 2.26
C ASN A 310 -11.28 2.82 1.01
N SER A 311 -11.04 3.96 0.35
CA SER A 311 -11.77 4.28 -0.88
C SER A 311 -11.46 3.31 -2.01
N GLN A 312 -10.21 2.89 -2.18
CA GLN A 312 -9.81 1.91 -3.21
C GLN A 312 -10.37 0.50 -2.95
N VAL A 313 -10.54 0.09 -1.68
CA VAL A 313 -11.08 -1.23 -1.33
C VAL A 313 -12.61 -1.26 -1.38
N THR A 314 -13.26 -0.18 -0.97
CA THR A 314 -14.73 -0.09 -0.93
C THR A 314 -15.35 0.24 -2.29
N VAL A 315 -14.60 0.92 -3.15
CA VAL A 315 -14.99 1.14 -4.54
C VAL A 315 -14.51 -0.04 -5.38
N ASP A 316 -15.42 -0.65 -6.14
CA ASP A 316 -15.08 -1.73 -7.06
C ASP A 316 -14.22 -1.21 -8.23
N ILE A 317 -12.89 -1.26 -8.09
CA ILE A 317 -11.92 -0.79 -9.10
C ILE A 317 -12.11 -1.53 -10.44
N SER A 318 -12.68 -2.75 -10.44
CA SER A 318 -12.96 -3.45 -11.70
C SER A 318 -13.97 -2.70 -12.58
N LYS A 319 -14.78 -1.82 -12.00
CA LYS A 319 -15.70 -0.93 -12.73
C LYS A 319 -15.04 0.34 -13.29
N PHE A 320 -13.78 0.60 -12.95
CA PHE A 320 -13.00 1.76 -13.41
C PHE A 320 -11.98 1.41 -14.50
N GLN A 321 -12.09 0.25 -15.16
CA GLN A 321 -11.24 -0.05 -16.32
C GLN A 321 -11.49 0.96 -17.46
N ARG A 322 -10.49 1.85 -17.66
CA ARG A 322 -10.21 2.67 -18.84
C ARG A 322 -11.32 3.63 -19.30
N GLN A 323 -11.47 4.75 -18.60
CA GLN A 323 -11.52 6.01 -19.37
C GLN A 323 -10.10 6.26 -19.89
N VAL A 324 -9.86 5.83 -21.12
CA VAL A 324 -8.78 6.43 -21.92
C VAL A 324 -9.05 7.93 -21.87
N LEU A 325 -8.13 8.68 -21.26
CA LEU A 325 -8.02 10.11 -21.51
C LEU A 325 -7.68 10.25 -23.00
N GLU A 326 -8.69 10.22 -23.85
CA GLU A 326 -8.60 10.80 -25.18
C GLU A 326 -8.35 12.29 -24.93
N LEU A 327 -7.07 12.67 -24.96
CA LEU A 327 -6.68 14.04 -25.18
C LEU A 327 -7.34 14.45 -26.49
N LEU A 328 -8.41 15.25 -26.37
CA LEU A 328 -9.04 15.89 -27.51
C LEU A 328 -7.93 16.56 -28.33
N PRO A 329 -7.87 16.35 -29.66
CA PRO A 329 -6.96 17.11 -30.48
C PRO A 329 -7.29 18.59 -30.32
N THR A 330 -6.27 19.37 -29.98
CA THR A 330 -6.31 20.82 -30.03
C THR A 330 -6.67 21.23 -31.45
N GLN A 331 -7.87 21.79 -31.63
CA GLN A 331 -8.23 22.57 -32.81
C GLN A 331 -7.88 24.03 -32.57
#